data_AF-A0AAQ4EG75-F1
#
_entry.id   AF-A0AAQ4EG75-F1
#
_cell.length_a   1.000
_cell.length_b   1.000
_cell.length_c   1.000
_cell.angle_alpha   90.00
_cell.angle_beta   90.00
_cell.angle_gamma   90.00
#
_symmetry.space_group_name_H-M   'P 1'
#
loop_
_entity.id
_entity.type
_entity.pdbx_description
1 polymer ?
#
loop_
_entity_poly.entity_id
_entity_poly.type
_entity_poly.pdbx_seq_one_letter_code
_entity_poly.pdbx_strand_id
1 'polypeptide(L)'
;MPTYGALEPFHGEGGAWTEYLERVKLFFDANSVPEEKKKSVFLTCCVSSTYSLLRSLLTPKTPDQVSIDEIFSVLSGHYIPKPSVVVCRFRFNSRSRQPEESVSDYTASLKKLSAN
;
A
#
# COMPACT_ATOMS: atom_id res chain seq x y z
N MET A 1 8.89 -25.22 8.69
CA MET A 1 9.75 -24.36 7.84
C MET A 1 8.95 -23.99 6.60
N PRO A 2 9.11 -22.78 6.05
CA PRO A 2 8.55 -22.48 4.73
C PRO A 2 9.14 -23.43 3.70
N THR A 3 8.29 -24.00 2.86
CA THR A 3 8.67 -24.99 1.86
C THR A 3 9.29 -24.30 0.64
N TYR A 4 8.89 -23.06 0.36
CA TYR A 4 9.36 -22.28 -0.78
C TYR A 4 9.58 -20.80 -0.40
N GLY A 5 10.84 -20.36 -0.54
CA GLY A 5 11.25 -18.95 -0.46
C GLY A 5 11.19 -18.31 0.94
N ALA A 6 11.74 -17.09 1.04
CA ALA A 6 11.58 -16.21 2.18
C ALA A 6 10.82 -14.95 1.73
N LEU A 7 9.84 -14.54 2.51
CA LEU A 7 9.17 -13.26 2.30
C LEU A 7 10.09 -12.17 2.86
N GLU A 8 10.48 -11.23 2.01
CA GLU A 8 11.32 -10.11 2.44
C GLU A 8 10.48 -9.10 3.21
N PRO A 9 11.02 -8.46 4.27
CA PRO A 9 10.27 -7.45 4.99
C PRO A 9 10.01 -6.21 4.12
N PHE A 10 8.84 -5.61 4.24
CA PHE A 10 8.50 -4.37 3.54
C PHE A 10 9.24 -3.17 4.14
N HIS A 11 10.02 -2.45 3.31
CA HIS A 11 10.80 -1.27 3.70
C HIS A 11 10.39 0.02 2.96
N GLY A 12 9.41 -0.03 2.05
CA GLY A 12 9.09 1.07 1.13
C GLY A 12 7.95 2.01 1.58
N GLU A 13 7.76 3.10 0.83
CA GLU A 13 6.61 4.00 0.98
C GLU A 13 5.70 3.95 -0.26
N GLY A 14 4.41 3.79 0.00
CA GLY A 14 3.27 4.02 -0.88
C GLY A 14 3.15 3.26 -2.21
N GLY A 15 4.07 3.46 -3.15
CA GLY A 15 3.94 2.94 -4.53
C GLY A 15 4.19 1.43 -4.66
N ALA A 16 5.13 0.89 -3.90
CA ALA A 16 5.48 -0.55 -3.95
C ALA A 16 4.59 -1.43 -3.06
N TRP A 17 3.57 -0.86 -2.40
CA TRP A 17 2.72 -1.62 -1.48
C TRP A 17 1.83 -2.65 -2.20
N THR A 18 1.30 -2.30 -3.38
CA THR A 18 0.51 -3.23 -4.20
C THR A 18 1.33 -4.44 -4.64
N GLU A 19 2.52 -4.20 -5.17
CA GLU A 19 3.46 -5.23 -5.61
C GLU A 19 3.89 -6.13 -4.43
N TYR A 20 4.10 -5.53 -3.26
CA TYR A 20 4.39 -6.27 -2.05
C TYR A 20 3.22 -7.17 -1.64
N LEU A 21 1.98 -6.68 -1.65
CA LEU A 21 0.80 -7.49 -1.35
C LEU A 21 0.63 -8.65 -2.33
N GLU A 22 0.92 -8.46 -3.62
CA GLU A 22 0.90 -9.54 -4.61
C GLU A 22 1.93 -10.62 -4.28
N ARG A 23 3.17 -10.24 -3.93
CA ARG A 23 4.21 -11.18 -3.47
C ARG A 23 3.79 -11.95 -2.22
N VAL A 24 3.14 -11.28 -1.26
CA VAL A 24 2.62 -11.91 -0.04
C VAL A 24 1.54 -12.95 -0.36
N LYS A 25 0.61 -12.64 -1.28
CA LYS A 25 -0.43 -13.59 -1.70
C LYS A 25 0.18 -14.80 -2.39
N LEU A 26 1.10 -14.58 -3.33
CA LEU A 26 1.83 -15.66 -4.01
C LEU A 26 2.60 -16.55 -3.01
N PHE A 27 3.17 -15.94 -1.96
CA PHE A 27 3.86 -16.69 -0.91
C PHE A 27 2.90 -17.59 -0.11
N PHE A 28 1.70 -17.11 0.23
CA PHE A 28 0.70 -17.93 0.91
C PHE A 28 0.21 -19.09 0.06
N ASP A 29 0.02 -18.85 -1.24
CA ASP A 29 -0.45 -19.87 -2.18
C ASP A 29 0.64 -20.93 -2.39
N ALA A 30 1.88 -20.51 -2.62
CA ALA A 30 3.02 -21.41 -2.81
C ALA A 30 3.29 -22.30 -1.59
N ASN A 31 3.09 -21.77 -0.37
CA ASN A 31 3.31 -22.52 0.86
C ASN A 31 2.04 -23.18 1.41
N SER A 32 0.90 -23.11 0.70
CA SER A 32 -0.40 -23.67 1.13
C SER A 32 -0.73 -23.31 2.59
N VAL A 33 -0.51 -22.05 2.96
CA VAL A 33 -0.65 -21.59 4.36
C VAL A 33 -2.14 -21.59 4.74
N PRO A 34 -2.54 -22.30 5.81
CA PRO A 34 -3.92 -22.26 6.31
C PRO A 34 -4.33 -20.83 6.67
N GLU A 35 -5.58 -20.45 6.40
CA GLU A 35 -6.09 -19.09 6.56
C GLU A 35 -5.87 -18.53 7.96
N GLU A 36 -6.06 -19.36 8.99
CA GLU A 36 -5.82 -19.04 10.40
C GLU A 36 -4.35 -18.66 10.67
N LYS A 37 -3.40 -19.24 9.93
CA LYS A 37 -1.96 -19.00 10.09
C LYS A 37 -1.43 -17.89 9.20
N LYS A 38 -2.14 -17.51 8.13
CA LYS A 38 -1.70 -16.42 7.23
C LYS A 38 -1.44 -15.13 8.01
N LYS A 39 -2.29 -14.82 9.00
CA LYS A 39 -2.15 -13.65 9.88
C LYS A 39 -0.83 -13.68 10.66
N SER A 40 -0.57 -14.77 11.36
CA SER A 40 0.65 -14.92 12.17
C SER A 40 1.91 -14.91 11.31
N VAL A 41 1.87 -15.54 10.13
CA VAL A 41 2.98 -15.52 9.17
C VAL A 41 3.25 -14.10 8.67
N PHE A 42 2.20 -13.36 8.32
CA PHE A 42 2.32 -11.98 7.88
C PHE A 42 2.93 -11.07 8.97
N LEU A 43 2.37 -11.12 10.18
CA LEU A 43 2.83 -10.31 11.31
C LEU A 43 4.28 -10.61 11.69
N THR A 44 4.74 -11.86 11.52
CA THR A 44 6.14 -12.25 11.75
C THR A 44 7.08 -11.71 10.67
N CYS A 45 6.59 -11.54 9.44
CA CYS A 45 7.38 -11.00 8.34
C CYS A 45 7.46 -9.46 8.35
N CYS A 46 6.51 -8.79 9.00
CA CYS A 46 6.51 -7.34 9.12
C CYS A 46 7.74 -6.84 9.89
N VAL A 47 8.34 -5.74 9.42
CA VAL A 47 9.37 -5.01 10.17
C VAL A 47 8.74 -4.39 11.42
N SER A 48 9.53 -4.18 12.47
CA SER A 48 9.09 -3.54 13.71
C SER A 48 8.39 -2.19 13.49
N SER A 49 8.82 -1.40 12.49
CA SER A 49 8.20 -0.13 12.11
C SER A 49 6.77 -0.33 11.59
N THR A 50 6.57 -1.24 10.66
CA THR A 50 5.26 -1.59 10.09
C THR A 50 4.32 -2.15 11.15
N TYR A 51 4.82 -3.00 12.05
CA TYR A 51 4.02 -3.56 13.14
C TYR A 51 3.58 -2.49 14.14
N SER A 52 4.48 -1.56 14.51
CA SER A 52 4.14 -0.42 15.38
C SER A 52 3.08 0.48 14.73
N LEU A 53 3.20 0.73 13.43
CA LEU A 53 2.24 1.51 12.66
C LEU A 53 0.87 0.83 12.61
N LEU A 54 0.85 -0.47 12.29
CA LEU A 54 -0.38 -1.27 12.30
C LEU A 54 -1.07 -1.22 13.67
N ARG A 55 -0.31 -1.40 14.75
CA ARG A 55 -0.84 -1.33 16.12
C ARG A 55 -1.41 0.05 16.44
N SER A 56 -0.76 1.12 15.99
CA SER A 56 -1.28 2.48 16.14
C SER A 56 -2.60 2.67 15.39
N LEU A 57 -2.70 2.17 14.16
CA LEU A 57 -3.89 2.29 13.32
C LEU A 57 -5.08 1.44 13.80
N LEU A 58 -4.83 0.30 14.45
CA LEU A 58 -5.87 -0.61 14.93
C LEU A 58 -6.42 -0.25 16.34
N THR A 59 -5.86 0.76 17.00
CA THR A 59 -6.29 1.19 18.35
C THR A 59 -7.81 1.45 18.38
N PRO A 60 -8.58 0.85 19.31
CA PRO A 60 -8.17 0.15 20.55
C PRO A 60 -8.00 -1.38 20.44
N LYS A 61 -8.17 -1.98 19.26
CA LYS A 61 -8.07 -3.43 19.04
C LYS A 61 -6.62 -3.88 18.90
N THR A 62 -6.36 -5.15 19.19
CA THR A 62 -5.05 -5.77 18.91
C THR A 62 -5.04 -6.40 17.52
N PRO A 63 -3.88 -6.46 16.83
CA PRO A 63 -3.76 -7.10 15.51
C PRO A 63 -4.10 -8.59 15.53
N ASP A 64 -4.18 -9.21 16.72
CA ASP A 64 -4.61 -10.59 16.87
C ASP A 64 -6.15 -10.75 16.82
N GLN A 65 -6.91 -9.72 17.16
CA GLN A 65 -8.38 -9.74 17.15
C GLN A 65 -9.00 -9.41 15.79
N VAL A 66 -8.16 -9.13 14.79
CA VAL A 66 -8.54 -8.58 13.49
C VAL A 66 -8.22 -9.59 12.39
N SER A 67 -9.05 -9.63 11.35
CA SER A 67 -8.81 -10.53 10.21
C SER A 67 -7.64 -10.06 9.36
N ILE A 68 -7.02 -10.97 8.60
CA ILE A 68 -5.91 -10.60 7.72
C ILE A 68 -6.35 -9.62 6.63
N ASP A 69 -7.58 -9.73 6.14
CA ASP A 69 -8.13 -8.82 5.13
C ASP A 69 -8.32 -7.41 5.68
N GLU A 70 -8.76 -7.28 6.94
CA GLU A 70 -8.88 -5.98 7.60
C GLU A 70 -7.49 -5.35 7.82
N ILE A 71 -6.47 -6.16 8.17
CA ILE A 71 -5.08 -5.70 8.25
C ILE A 71 -4.59 -5.18 6.89
N PHE A 72 -4.84 -5.93 5.80
CA PHE A 72 -4.47 -5.49 4.45
C PHE A 72 -5.21 -4.22 4.03
N SER A 73 -6.48 -4.09 4.38
CA SER A 73 -7.28 -2.89 4.10
C SER A 73 -6.72 -1.66 4.82
N VAL A 74 -6.43 -1.78 6.12
CA VAL A 74 -5.87 -0.68 6.94
C VAL A 74 -4.51 -0.25 6.42
N LEU A 75 -3.62 -1.21 6.15
CA LEU A 75 -2.28 -0.89 5.61
C LEU A 75 -2.37 -0.32 4.19
N SER A 76 -3.26 -0.83 3.35
CA SER A 76 -3.48 -0.26 2.01
C SER A 76 -4.03 1.15 2.07
N GLY A 77 -4.93 1.46 3.01
CA GLY A 77 -5.43 2.82 3.22
C GLY A 77 -4.35 3.79 3.69
N HIS A 78 -3.35 3.30 4.43
CA HIS A 78 -2.22 4.11 4.89
C HIS A 78 -1.17 4.32 3.80
N TYR A 79 -0.73 3.24 3.14
CA TYR A 79 0.32 3.31 2.12
C TYR A 79 -0.20 3.85 0.79
N ILE A 80 -1.45 3.53 0.43
CA ILE A 80 -2.10 4.04 -0.78
C ILE A 80 -3.23 4.95 -0.31
N PRO A 81 -2.91 6.14 0.24
CA PRO A 81 -3.94 7.06 0.69
C PRO A 81 -4.78 7.42 -0.53
N LYS A 82 -6.10 7.24 -0.38
CA LYS A 82 -7.05 7.62 -1.43
C LYS A 82 -6.82 9.10 -1.74
N PRO A 83 -6.49 9.48 -2.98
CA PRO A 83 -6.18 10.86 -3.29
C PRO A 83 -7.40 11.72 -2.95
N SER A 84 -7.21 12.71 -2.07
CA SER A 84 -8.30 13.62 -1.71
C SER A 84 -8.75 14.39 -2.94
N VAL A 85 -10.05 14.35 -3.25
CA VAL A 85 -10.65 15.07 -4.39
C VAL A 85 -10.30 16.55 -4.34
N VAL A 86 -10.25 17.14 -3.14
CA VAL A 86 -9.88 18.55 -2.93
C VAL A 86 -8.42 18.79 -3.32
N VAL A 87 -7.51 17.89 -2.93
CA VAL A 87 -6.08 18.00 -3.27
C VAL A 87 -5.85 17.75 -4.77
N CYS A 88 -6.53 16.79 -5.38
CA CYS A 88 -6.47 16.57 -6.83
C CYS A 88 -6.96 17.79 -7.61
N ARG A 89 -8.11 18.37 -7.22
CA ARG A 89 -8.64 19.60 -7.81
C ARG A 89 -7.67 20.77 -7.64
N PHE A 90 -7.10 20.93 -6.45
CA PHE A 90 -6.11 21.97 -6.19
C PHE A 90 -4.87 21.79 -7.06
N ARG A 91 -4.32 20.58 -7.16
CA ARG A 91 -3.16 20.27 -8.02
C ARG A 91 -3.44 20.52 -9.50
N PHE A 92 -4.62 20.13 -9.98
CA PHE A 92 -5.05 20.39 -11.35
C PHE A 92 -5.17 21.90 -11.63
N ASN A 93 -5.87 22.64 -10.76
CA ASN A 93 -6.08 24.08 -10.92
C ASN A 93 -4.81 24.91 -10.71
N SER A 94 -3.86 24.42 -9.90
CA SER A 94 -2.59 25.10 -9.65
C SER A 94 -1.53 24.79 -10.71
N ARG A 95 -1.79 23.87 -11.65
CA ARG A 95 -0.84 23.53 -12.70
C ARG A 95 -0.87 24.58 -13.81
N SER A 96 0.07 25.52 -13.76
CA SER A 96 0.35 26.45 -14.87
C SER A 96 1.36 25.85 -15.86
N ARG A 97 1.27 26.25 -17.13
CA ARG A 97 2.26 25.87 -18.16
C ARG A 97 3.58 26.59 -17.88
N GLN A 98 4.69 25.86 -17.92
CA GLN A 98 6.02 26.49 -17.77
C GLN A 98 6.46 27.19 -19.06
N PRO A 99 7.34 28.22 -19.00
CA PRO A 99 7.76 28.99 -20.17
C PRO A 99 8.37 28.13 -21.28
N GLU A 100 9.11 27.09 -20.90
CA GLU A 100 9.83 26.17 -21.80
C GLU A 100 9.02 24.91 -22.15
N GLU A 101 7.80 24.76 -21.61
CA GLU A 101 6.97 23.57 -21.82
C GLU A 101 6.10 23.71 -23.08
N SER A 102 6.14 22.69 -23.94
CA SER A 102 5.25 22.59 -25.09
C SER A 102 3.79 22.46 -24.65
N VAL A 103 2.87 22.96 -25.48
CA VAL A 103 1.42 22.79 -25.27
C VAL A 103 1.04 21.31 -25.23
N SER A 104 1.70 20.46 -26.01
CA SER A 104 1.49 19.00 -25.98
C SER A 104 1.78 18.41 -24.60
N ASP A 105 2.91 18.77 -24.02
CA ASP A 105 3.40 18.20 -22.76
C ASP A 105 2.59 18.71 -21.57
N TYR A 106 2.16 19.96 -21.65
CA TYR A 106 1.23 20.55 -20.69
C TYR A 106 -0.13 19.83 -20.71
N THR A 107 -0.71 19.60 -21.89
CA THR A 107 -1.99 18.88 -21.99
C THR A 107 -1.88 17.41 -21.57
N ALA A 108 -0.75 16.75 -21.85
CA ALA A 108 -0.48 15.39 -21.36
C ALA A 108 -0.40 15.35 -19.82
N SER A 109 0.28 16.34 -19.22
CA SER A 109 0.38 16.48 -17.76
C SER A 109 -0.97 16.76 -17.10
N LEU A 110 -1.80 17.63 -17.70
CA LEU A 110 -3.16 17.88 -17.23
C LEU A 110 -4.03 16.63 -17.31
N LYS A 111 -3.98 15.88 -18.42
CA LYS A 111 -4.69 14.59 -18.56
C LYS A 111 -4.28 13.60 -17.48
N LYS A 112 -2.97 13.53 -17.16
CA LYS A 112 -2.46 12.68 -16.07
C LYS A 112 -3.01 13.09 -14.70
N LEU A 113 -3.17 14.39 -14.46
CA LEU A 113 -3.74 14.90 -13.21
C LEU A 113 -5.25 14.70 -13.10
N SER A 114 -5.97 14.67 -14.23
CA SER A 114 -7.42 14.38 -14.28
C SER A 114 -7.79 12.91 -14.19
N ALA A 115 -6.85 11.99 -14.40
CA ALA A 115 -7.09 10.55 -14.38
C ALA A 115 -7.08 9.91 -12.97
N ASN A 116 -6.99 10.74 -11.90
CA ASN A 116 -7.05 10.32 -10.49
C ASN A 116 -8.46 10.41 -9.90
#